data_AF-A0A374UXD4-F1
#
_entry.id   AF-A0A374UXD4-F1
#
_cell.length_a   1.000
_cell.length_b   1.000
_cell.length_c   1.000
_cell.angle_alpha   90.00
_cell.angle_beta   90.00
_cell.angle_gamma   90.00
#
_symmetry.space_group_name_H-M   'P 1'
#
loop_
_entity.id
_entity.type
_entity.pdbx_description
1 polymer ?
#
loop_
_entity_poly.entity_id
_entity_poly.type
_entity_poly.pdbx_seq_one_letter_code
_entity_poly.pdbx_strand_id
1 'polypeptide(L)'
;MPVFKQYTDSSCRWGIWKTDETLEELFALLPHREKYEADIRVFTAESRKLERLAVRVLLYVMLGEEKEIGYHPNGKPYLADSSFSISISHTKGYVAVLLGRPEKEVGIDIEFYGERVRKVAHKFMREDERISLFGDTETWSLLLHWSAKETMFKCMNASDVDFREHLHVLPFTVSEQGVFSAEEYRTAEKRNFQIHYCLFPDFVLTLSL
;
A
#
# COMPACT_ATOMS: atom_id res chain seq x y z
N MET A 1 22.24 -2.93 -1.26
CA MET A 1 20.84 -3.33 -1.54
C MET A 1 19.96 -2.19 -1.07
N PRO A 2 19.21 -1.47 -1.92
CA PRO A 2 18.45 -0.36 -1.38
C PRO A 2 17.03 -0.84 -1.12
N VAL A 3 16.85 -1.42 0.06
CA VAL A 3 15.63 -1.10 0.80
C VAL A 3 15.59 0.42 0.89
N PHE A 4 14.61 1.05 0.24
CA PHE A 4 14.52 2.50 0.17
C PHE A 4 14.23 3.06 1.56
N LYS A 5 13.32 2.40 2.29
CA LYS A 5 13.02 2.69 3.69
C LYS A 5 12.46 1.44 4.36
N GLN A 6 12.83 1.20 5.61
CA GLN A 6 12.23 0.17 6.45
C GLN A 6 11.97 0.73 7.83
N TYR A 7 10.85 0.32 8.41
CA TYR A 7 10.48 0.63 9.77
C TYR A 7 10.08 -0.66 10.48
N THR A 8 10.56 -0.82 11.69
CA THR A 8 10.27 -1.96 12.56
C THR A 8 9.93 -1.41 13.94
N ASP A 9 8.72 -1.71 14.40
CA ASP A 9 8.26 -1.46 15.76
C ASP A 9 7.66 -2.76 16.35
N SER A 10 7.39 -2.75 17.65
CA SER A 10 6.72 -3.80 18.42
C SER A 10 5.34 -4.20 17.89
N SER A 11 4.69 -3.33 17.11
CA SER A 11 3.33 -3.52 16.61
C SER A 11 3.27 -3.90 15.12
N CYS A 12 4.20 -3.39 14.31
CA CYS A 12 4.21 -3.61 12.86
C CYS A 12 5.62 -3.45 12.25
N ARG A 13 5.77 -3.97 11.04
CA ARG A 13 6.97 -3.78 10.20
C ARG A 13 6.54 -3.40 8.81
N TRP A 14 7.12 -2.36 8.22
CA TRP A 14 6.89 -2.05 6.82
C TRP A 14 8.16 -1.66 6.11
N GLY A 15 8.18 -1.85 4.81
CA GLY A 15 9.30 -1.50 3.96
C GLY A 15 8.84 -1.01 2.60
N ILE A 16 9.72 -0.26 1.95
CA ILE A 16 9.59 0.21 0.58
C ILE A 16 10.83 -0.23 -0.18
N TRP A 17 10.63 -0.80 -1.36
CA TRP A 17 11.69 -1.11 -2.31
C TRP A 17 11.52 -0.24 -3.55
N LYS A 18 12.64 0.34 -4.02
CA LYS A 18 12.68 1.07 -5.28
C LYS A 18 13.16 0.10 -6.36
N THR A 19 12.35 -0.12 -7.38
CA THR A 19 12.59 -1.14 -8.40
C THR A 19 13.40 -0.55 -9.56
N ASP A 20 14.68 -0.31 -9.32
CA ASP A 20 15.64 0.13 -10.34
C ASP A 20 16.39 -1.06 -10.98
N GLU A 21 16.28 -2.25 -10.39
CA GLU A 21 16.92 -3.49 -10.84
C GLU A 21 16.18 -4.16 -12.02
N THR A 22 16.94 -4.91 -12.80
CA THR A 22 16.45 -5.88 -13.79
C THR A 22 15.87 -7.13 -13.11
N LEU A 23 15.09 -7.93 -13.85
CA LEU A 23 14.58 -9.21 -13.34
C LEU A 23 15.73 -10.14 -12.89
N GLU A 24 16.83 -10.17 -13.64
CA GLU A 24 17.99 -11.00 -13.33
C GLU A 24 18.66 -10.60 -12.02
N GLU A 25 18.81 -9.30 -11.78
CA GLU A 25 19.34 -8.77 -10.52
C GLU A 25 18.42 -9.09 -9.34
N LEU A 26 17.10 -8.95 -9.50
CA LEU A 26 16.14 -9.31 -8.45
C LEU A 26 16.14 -10.81 -8.15
N PHE A 27 16.27 -11.67 -9.16
CA PHE A 27 16.39 -13.12 -8.95
C PHE A 27 17.65 -13.49 -8.17
N ALA A 28 18.76 -12.81 -8.42
CA ALA A 28 20.01 -13.05 -7.70
C ALA A 28 19.92 -12.72 -6.19
N LEU A 29 18.91 -11.96 -5.77
CA LEU A 29 18.66 -11.64 -4.36
C LEU A 29 17.81 -12.67 -3.62
N LEU A 30 17.27 -13.68 -4.33
CA LEU A 30 16.40 -14.70 -3.78
C LEU A 30 17.07 -16.08 -3.85
N PRO A 31 16.90 -16.94 -2.83
CA PRO A 31 17.63 -18.20 -2.76
C PRO A 31 17.10 -19.28 -3.73
N HIS A 32 15.80 -19.30 -4.05
CA HIS A 32 15.18 -20.32 -4.91
C HIS A 32 14.59 -19.70 -6.19
N ARG A 33 15.42 -19.44 -7.20
CA ARG A 33 15.05 -18.72 -8.43
C ARG A 33 13.88 -19.35 -9.18
N GLU A 34 13.91 -20.67 -9.38
CA GLU A 34 12.94 -21.44 -10.17
C GLU A 34 11.49 -21.26 -9.68
N LYS A 35 11.32 -21.15 -8.35
CA LYS A 35 10.03 -20.87 -7.71
C LYS A 35 9.46 -19.52 -8.18
N TYR A 36 10.29 -18.49 -8.18
CA TYR A 36 9.86 -17.12 -8.53
C TYR A 36 9.73 -16.91 -10.03
N GLU A 37 10.52 -17.61 -10.84
CA GLU A 37 10.32 -17.63 -12.29
C GLU A 37 8.94 -18.16 -12.66
N ALA A 38 8.47 -19.22 -12.00
CA ALA A 38 7.12 -19.73 -12.21
C ALA A 38 6.04 -18.71 -11.77
N ASP A 39 6.22 -18.05 -10.62
CA ASP A 39 5.31 -17.04 -10.07
C ASP A 39 5.10 -15.85 -11.02
N ILE A 40 6.15 -15.37 -11.70
CA ILE A 40 6.03 -14.21 -12.59
C ILE A 40 5.59 -14.54 -14.02
N ARG A 41 5.64 -15.81 -14.45
CA ARG A 41 5.27 -16.23 -15.82
C ARG A 41 3.82 -15.94 -16.18
N VAL A 42 2.94 -15.83 -15.18
CA VAL A 42 1.52 -15.51 -15.37
C VAL A 42 1.29 -14.08 -15.87
N PHE A 43 2.27 -13.18 -15.72
CA PHE A 43 2.17 -11.79 -16.16
C PHE A 43 2.75 -11.62 -17.56
N THR A 44 2.02 -10.96 -18.45
CA THR A 44 2.56 -10.56 -19.77
C THR A 44 3.44 -9.32 -19.65
N ALA A 45 2.98 -8.30 -18.91
CA ALA A 45 3.69 -7.03 -18.77
C ALA A 45 4.93 -7.16 -17.88
N GLU A 46 6.07 -6.67 -18.38
CA GLU A 46 7.35 -6.74 -17.67
C GLU A 46 7.34 -5.94 -16.35
N SER A 47 6.67 -4.78 -16.32
CA SER A 47 6.50 -4.00 -15.09
C SER A 47 5.81 -4.81 -13.98
N ARG A 48 4.80 -5.61 -14.33
CA ARG A 48 4.09 -6.49 -13.37
C ARG A 48 4.98 -7.60 -12.85
N LYS A 49 5.88 -8.12 -13.69
CA LYS A 49 6.88 -9.12 -13.27
C LYS A 49 7.86 -8.52 -12.27
N LEU A 50 8.39 -7.33 -12.59
CA LEU A 50 9.29 -6.58 -11.72
C LEU A 50 8.64 -6.25 -10.37
N GLU A 51 7.42 -5.72 -10.36
CA GLU A 51 6.66 -5.43 -9.14
C GLU A 51 6.44 -6.71 -8.30
N ARG A 52 5.99 -7.80 -8.95
CA ARG A 52 5.77 -9.09 -8.29
C ARG A 52 7.05 -9.59 -7.62
N LEU A 53 8.17 -9.54 -8.33
CA LEU A 53 9.45 -10.04 -7.85
C LEU A 53 10.07 -9.13 -6.77
N ALA A 54 9.97 -7.81 -6.93
CA ALA A 54 10.42 -6.83 -5.94
C ALA A 54 9.70 -7.00 -4.60
N VAL A 55 8.40 -7.33 -4.60
CA VAL A 55 7.68 -7.69 -3.37
C VAL A 55 8.28 -8.92 -2.69
N ARG A 56 8.70 -9.94 -3.46
CA ARG A 56 9.36 -11.15 -2.91
C ARG A 56 10.71 -10.79 -2.28
N VAL A 57 11.52 -10.01 -2.98
CA VAL A 57 12.82 -9.52 -2.49
C VAL A 57 12.64 -8.72 -1.21
N LEU A 58 11.73 -7.73 -1.22
CA LEU A 58 11.48 -6.90 -0.05
C LEU A 58 11.03 -7.74 1.16
N LEU A 59 10.08 -8.67 0.97
CA LEU A 59 9.62 -9.54 2.04
C LEU A 59 10.74 -10.44 2.59
N TYR A 60 11.55 -11.03 1.70
CA TYR A 60 12.71 -11.84 2.08
C TYR A 60 13.73 -11.02 2.89
N VAL A 61 14.06 -9.81 2.45
CA VAL A 61 14.97 -8.91 3.16
C VAL A 61 14.42 -8.49 4.53
N MET A 62 13.10 -8.21 4.62
CA MET A 62 12.46 -7.82 5.87
C MET A 62 12.42 -8.95 6.92
N LEU A 63 12.34 -10.20 6.48
CA LEU A 63 12.15 -11.36 7.35
C LEU A 63 13.42 -12.20 7.56
N GLY A 64 14.38 -12.12 6.64
CA GLY A 64 15.54 -13.01 6.61
C GLY A 64 15.20 -14.46 6.20
N GLU A 65 13.96 -14.70 5.76
CA GLU A 65 13.46 -16.00 5.35
C GLU A 65 12.41 -15.84 4.24
N GLU A 66 12.25 -16.87 3.42
CA GLU A 66 11.22 -16.87 2.38
C GLU A 66 9.85 -17.19 2.97
N LYS A 67 8.84 -16.41 2.54
CA LYS A 67 7.44 -16.69 2.83
C LYS A 67 6.67 -16.96 1.56
N GLU A 68 5.73 -17.89 1.65
CA GLU A 68 4.73 -18.10 0.61
C GLU A 68 3.55 -17.13 0.83
N ILE A 69 3.22 -16.36 -0.21
CA ILE A 69 2.06 -15.45 -0.19
C ILE A 69 0.95 -16.06 -1.05
N GLY A 70 -0.16 -16.40 -0.43
CA GLY A 70 -1.40 -16.73 -1.10
C GLY A 70 -2.29 -15.51 -1.29
N TYR A 71 -3.36 -15.68 -2.06
CA TYR A 71 -4.36 -14.63 -2.30
C TYR A 71 -5.76 -15.19 -2.08
N HIS A 72 -6.57 -14.48 -1.30
CA HIS A 72 -7.98 -14.78 -1.16
C HIS A 72 -8.74 -14.49 -2.46
N PRO A 73 -9.98 -15.01 -2.65
CA PRO A 73 -10.77 -14.74 -3.84
C PRO A 73 -11.03 -13.26 -4.12
N ASN A 74 -11.02 -12.41 -3.08
CA ASN A 74 -11.13 -10.95 -3.19
C ASN A 74 -9.80 -10.25 -3.54
N GLY A 75 -8.72 -11.01 -3.78
CA GLY A 75 -7.39 -10.49 -4.10
C GLY A 75 -6.56 -10.06 -2.89
N LYS A 76 -7.06 -10.21 -1.65
CA LYS A 76 -6.29 -9.86 -0.45
C LYS A 76 -5.15 -10.87 -0.22
N PRO A 77 -3.89 -10.41 -0.04
CA PRO A 77 -2.77 -11.30 0.22
C PRO A 77 -2.81 -11.86 1.65
N TYR A 78 -2.26 -13.06 1.83
CA TYR A 78 -2.00 -13.66 3.14
C TYR A 78 -0.69 -14.47 3.10
N LEU A 79 -0.01 -14.60 4.24
CA LEU A 79 1.12 -15.52 4.36
C LEU A 79 0.62 -16.93 4.67
N ALA A 80 1.09 -17.93 3.94
CA ALA A 80 0.61 -19.32 4.07
C ALA A 80 0.86 -19.91 5.46
N ASP A 81 1.91 -19.45 6.15
CA ASP A 81 2.25 -19.86 7.51
C ASP A 81 1.51 -19.07 8.60
N SER A 82 0.66 -18.10 8.22
CA SER A 82 -0.07 -17.21 9.13
C SER A 82 0.80 -16.44 10.13
N SER A 83 2.10 -16.29 9.83
CA SER A 83 3.07 -15.65 10.74
C SER A 83 2.84 -14.15 10.94
N PHE A 84 2.27 -13.49 9.92
CA PHE A 84 1.90 -12.07 9.94
C PHE A 84 0.68 -11.83 9.07
N SER A 85 -0.13 -10.85 9.45
CA SER A 85 -1.03 -10.20 8.49
C SER A 85 -0.20 -9.36 7.54
N ILE A 86 -0.53 -9.37 6.25
CA ILE A 86 0.25 -8.70 5.20
C ILE A 86 -0.63 -7.76 4.37
N SER A 87 -0.10 -6.59 4.05
CA SER A 87 -0.65 -5.69 3.04
C SER A 87 0.45 -5.30 2.06
N ILE A 88 0.09 -5.19 0.78
CA ILE A 88 1.03 -4.96 -0.32
C ILE A 88 0.45 -3.84 -1.19
N SER A 89 1.28 -2.86 -1.54
CA SER A 89 0.97 -1.88 -2.57
C SER A 89 2.15 -1.66 -3.49
N HIS A 90 1.90 -1.13 -4.67
CA HIS A 90 2.93 -0.81 -5.66
C HIS A 90 2.48 0.38 -6.47
N THR A 91 3.44 1.17 -6.91
CA THR A 91 3.23 2.27 -7.84
C THR A 91 4.42 2.35 -8.78
N LYS A 92 4.47 3.36 -9.65
CA LYS A 92 5.55 3.50 -10.64
C LYS A 92 6.93 3.49 -9.96
N GLY A 93 7.68 2.40 -10.15
CA GLY A 93 9.05 2.25 -9.65
C GLY A 93 9.19 1.91 -8.17
N TYR A 94 8.09 1.67 -7.45
CA TYR A 94 8.13 1.39 -6.02
C TYR A 94 7.15 0.29 -5.61
N VAL A 95 7.55 -0.55 -4.65
CA VAL A 95 6.66 -1.48 -3.96
C VAL A 95 6.74 -1.27 -2.45
N ALA A 96 5.63 -1.46 -1.76
CA ALA A 96 5.52 -1.33 -0.32
C ALA A 96 4.89 -2.60 0.28
N VAL A 97 5.43 -3.06 1.40
CA VAL A 97 4.93 -4.21 2.16
C VAL A 97 4.77 -3.80 3.62
N LEU A 98 3.62 -4.12 4.21
CA LEU A 98 3.33 -3.97 5.64
C LEU A 98 3.03 -5.35 6.24
N LEU A 99 3.62 -5.60 7.40
CA LEU A 99 3.44 -6.79 8.23
C LEU A 99 2.90 -6.35 9.58
N GLY A 100 1.68 -6.78 9.90
CA GLY A 100 1.05 -6.60 11.19
C GLY A 100 1.08 -7.88 12.03
N ARG A 101 0.55 -7.78 13.26
CA ARG A 101 0.28 -8.98 14.08
C ARG A 101 -0.66 -9.93 13.33
N PRO A 102 -0.51 -11.26 13.50
CA PRO A 102 -1.45 -12.24 12.95
C PRO A 102 -2.89 -11.87 13.28
N GLU A 103 -3.80 -12.16 12.33
CA GLU A 103 -5.25 -11.95 12.47
C GLU A 103 -5.68 -10.48 12.64
N LYS A 104 -4.77 -9.52 12.52
CA LYS A 104 -5.09 -8.09 12.48
C LYS A 104 -5.27 -7.59 11.06
N GLU A 105 -6.21 -6.68 10.87
CA GLU A 105 -6.45 -6.02 9.60
C GLU A 105 -5.42 -4.93 9.37
N VAL A 106 -4.63 -5.06 8.31
CA VAL A 106 -3.58 -4.08 7.98
C VAL A 106 -3.74 -3.59 6.54
N GLY A 107 -3.45 -2.32 6.35
CA GLY A 107 -3.54 -1.63 5.07
C GLY A 107 -2.30 -0.81 4.84
N ILE A 108 -1.67 -0.95 3.68
CA ILE A 108 -0.64 -0.03 3.19
C ILE A 108 -0.97 0.35 1.77
N ASP A 109 -0.75 1.61 1.45
CA ASP A 109 -0.88 2.11 0.10
C ASP A 109 0.24 3.08 -0.26
N ILE A 110 0.68 3.02 -1.52
CA ILE A 110 1.75 3.86 -2.07
C ILE A 110 1.30 4.38 -3.43
N GLU A 111 1.34 5.69 -3.62
CA GLU A 111 0.81 6.34 -4.83
C GLU A 111 1.78 7.38 -5.37
N PHE A 112 2.18 7.21 -6.62
CA PHE A 112 3.12 8.09 -7.30
C PHE A 112 2.49 9.47 -7.51
N TYR A 113 3.28 10.53 -7.31
CA TYR A 113 2.82 11.89 -7.51
C TYR A 113 2.40 12.11 -8.96
N GLY A 114 1.14 12.52 -9.16
CA GLY A 114 0.63 12.77 -10.49
C GLY A 114 -0.68 13.54 -10.53
N GLU A 115 -0.72 14.57 -11.40
CA GLU A 115 -1.88 15.44 -11.63
C GLU A 115 -3.14 14.70 -12.15
N ARG A 116 -3.00 13.43 -12.55
CA ARG A 116 -4.12 12.60 -12.99
C ARG A 116 -5.15 12.37 -11.88
N VAL A 117 -4.73 12.39 -10.61
CA VAL A 117 -5.64 12.26 -9.45
C VAL A 117 -6.76 13.31 -9.48
N ARG A 118 -6.46 14.53 -9.94
CA ARG A 118 -7.44 15.62 -10.05
C ARG A 118 -8.59 15.28 -10.98
N LYS A 119 -8.29 14.57 -12.08
CA LYS A 119 -9.29 14.20 -13.09
C LYS A 119 -10.29 13.18 -12.56
N VAL A 120 -9.90 12.40 -11.55
CA VAL A 120 -10.72 11.34 -10.96
C VAL A 120 -11.20 11.66 -9.55
N ALA A 121 -10.86 12.86 -9.02
CA ALA A 121 -11.27 13.32 -7.69
C ALA A 121 -12.77 13.13 -7.42
N HIS A 122 -13.62 13.48 -8.39
CA HIS A 122 -15.08 13.34 -8.30
C HIS A 122 -15.59 11.90 -8.04
N LYS A 123 -14.76 10.87 -8.26
CA LYS A 123 -15.09 9.46 -8.05
C LYS A 123 -14.83 8.98 -6.63
N PHE A 124 -13.98 9.67 -5.87
CA PHE A 124 -13.61 9.25 -4.53
C PHE A 124 -13.78 10.36 -3.49
N MET A 125 -13.75 11.63 -3.85
CA MET A 125 -13.95 12.75 -2.93
C MET A 125 -15.42 12.94 -2.62
N ARG A 126 -15.74 13.09 -1.34
CA ARG A 126 -17.04 13.55 -0.87
C ARG A 126 -17.14 15.06 -0.95
N GLU A 127 -18.37 15.55 -0.90
CA GLU A 127 -18.65 17.00 -0.90
C GLU A 127 -18.28 17.67 0.44
N ASP A 128 -18.26 16.90 1.53
CA ASP A 128 -17.90 17.35 2.88
C ASP A 128 -16.40 17.19 3.22
N GLU A 129 -15.62 16.56 2.34
CA GLU A 129 -14.17 16.41 2.50
C GLU A 129 -13.41 17.68 2.08
N ARG A 130 -12.40 18.06 2.86
CA ARG A 130 -11.64 19.30 2.66
C ARG A 130 -10.30 19.05 1.97
N ILE A 131 -10.05 19.79 0.91
CA ILE A 131 -8.76 19.83 0.24
C ILE A 131 -7.94 20.99 0.81
N SER A 132 -6.67 20.73 1.13
CA SER A 132 -5.71 21.75 1.56
C SER A 132 -4.52 21.84 0.60
N LEU A 133 -3.94 23.03 0.45
CA LEU A 133 -2.72 23.21 -0.32
C LEU A 133 -1.48 22.79 0.48
N PHE A 134 -0.51 22.21 -0.20
CA PHE A 134 0.84 21.95 0.32
C PHE A 134 1.85 22.21 -0.80
N GLY A 135 2.79 23.13 -0.58
CA GLY A 135 3.72 23.55 -1.64
C GLY A 135 3.00 24.11 -2.88
N ASP A 136 2.00 24.98 -2.65
CA ASP A 136 1.20 25.65 -3.69
C ASP A 136 0.37 24.72 -4.61
N THR A 137 0.19 23.46 -4.22
CA THR A 137 -0.61 22.48 -4.96
C THR A 137 -1.57 21.70 -4.06
N GLU A 138 -2.74 21.37 -4.58
CA GLU A 138 -3.71 20.46 -3.94
C GLU A 138 -3.42 18.98 -4.23
N THR A 139 -2.53 18.69 -5.18
CA THR A 139 -2.28 17.32 -5.66
C THR A 139 -1.92 16.38 -4.51
N TRP A 140 -1.11 16.85 -3.55
CA TRP A 140 -0.77 16.08 -2.35
C TRP A 140 -1.97 15.74 -1.48
N SER A 141 -2.88 16.68 -1.27
CA SER A 141 -4.09 16.45 -0.49
C SER A 141 -4.99 15.43 -1.20
N LEU A 142 -5.17 15.54 -2.52
CA LEU A 142 -5.95 14.59 -3.31
C LEU A 142 -5.34 13.19 -3.32
N LEU A 143 -4.01 13.08 -3.44
CA LEU A 143 -3.31 11.79 -3.36
C LEU A 143 -3.45 11.17 -1.97
N LEU A 144 -3.38 11.96 -0.89
CA LEU A 144 -3.58 11.46 0.46
C LEU A 144 -5.01 10.97 0.69
N HIS A 145 -6.03 11.67 0.17
CA HIS A 145 -7.41 11.18 0.24
C HIS A 145 -7.58 9.87 -0.54
N TRP A 146 -7.06 9.80 -1.77
CA TRP A 146 -7.10 8.59 -2.58
C TRP A 146 -6.39 7.41 -1.90
N SER A 147 -5.13 7.61 -1.51
CA SER A 147 -4.30 6.57 -0.89
C SER A 147 -4.85 6.14 0.47
N ALA A 148 -5.40 7.05 1.27
CA ALA A 148 -6.06 6.71 2.52
C ALA A 148 -7.27 5.78 2.31
N LYS A 149 -8.09 6.06 1.28
CA LYS A 149 -9.26 5.24 0.96
C LYS A 149 -8.87 3.86 0.45
N GLU A 150 -7.80 3.75 -0.35
CA GLU A 150 -7.18 2.47 -0.72
C GLU A 150 -6.69 1.70 0.53
N THR A 151 -6.02 2.39 1.46
CA THR A 151 -5.59 1.82 2.74
C THR A 151 -6.78 1.31 3.57
N MET A 152 -7.86 2.09 3.68
CA MET A 152 -9.09 1.67 4.37
C MET A 152 -9.71 0.45 3.71
N PHE A 153 -9.83 0.45 2.37
CA PHE A 153 -10.38 -0.66 1.61
C PHE A 153 -9.61 -1.97 1.89
N LYS A 154 -8.28 -1.91 1.92
CA LYS A 154 -7.41 -3.05 2.26
C LYS A 154 -7.63 -3.60 3.69
N CYS A 155 -8.10 -2.76 4.62
CA CYS A 155 -8.43 -3.16 5.99
C CYS A 155 -9.87 -3.67 6.18
N MET A 156 -10.78 -3.44 5.23
CA MET A 156 -12.22 -3.62 5.44
C MET A 156 -12.74 -5.02 5.10
N ASN A 157 -11.99 -5.85 4.37
CA ASN A 157 -12.45 -7.16 3.86
C ASN A 157 -13.84 -7.13 3.19
N ALA A 158 -14.27 -5.97 2.71
CA ALA A 158 -15.63 -5.73 2.22
C ALA A 158 -15.65 -5.68 0.69
N SER A 159 -16.74 -6.16 0.08
CA SER A 159 -16.99 -6.00 -1.36
C SER A 159 -17.85 -4.78 -1.65
N ASP A 160 -17.77 -4.31 -2.90
CA ASP A 160 -18.59 -3.24 -3.46
C ASP A 160 -18.52 -1.93 -2.65
N VAL A 161 -17.30 -1.59 -2.23
CA VAL A 161 -17.01 -0.34 -1.52
C VAL A 161 -16.92 0.80 -2.53
N ASP A 162 -17.96 1.63 -2.57
CA ASP A 162 -17.87 2.96 -3.17
C ASP A 162 -17.02 3.90 -2.30
N PHE A 163 -15.92 4.42 -2.85
CA PHE A 163 -14.96 5.26 -2.10
C PHE A 163 -15.52 6.63 -1.73
N ARG A 164 -16.42 7.19 -2.55
CA ARG A 164 -17.05 8.46 -2.26
C ARG A 164 -18.14 8.28 -1.21
N GLU A 165 -19.05 7.34 -1.43
CA GLU A 165 -20.22 7.21 -0.57
C GLU A 165 -19.91 6.55 0.78
N HIS A 166 -19.00 5.58 0.82
CA HIS A 166 -18.75 4.79 2.03
C HIS A 166 -17.50 5.18 2.81
N LEU A 167 -16.55 5.92 2.26
CA LEU A 167 -15.30 6.24 2.95
C LEU A 167 -15.17 7.74 3.13
N HIS A 168 -14.91 8.18 4.36
CA HIS A 168 -14.83 9.59 4.72
C HIS A 168 -13.53 9.88 5.47
N VAL A 169 -12.69 10.73 4.87
CA VAL A 169 -11.47 11.23 5.49
C VAL A 169 -11.82 12.50 6.28
N LEU A 170 -11.60 12.47 7.60
CA LEU A 170 -11.86 13.63 8.45
C LEU A 170 -10.85 14.74 8.18
N PRO A 171 -11.18 16.02 8.46
CA PRO A 171 -10.30 17.14 8.16
C PRO A 171 -8.90 16.99 8.75
N PHE A 172 -7.89 17.27 7.92
CA PHE A 172 -6.48 17.26 8.30
C PHE A 172 -5.71 18.37 7.58
N THR A 173 -4.52 18.68 8.09
CA THR A 173 -3.57 19.57 7.42
C THR A 173 -2.46 18.72 6.81
N VAL A 174 -2.19 18.91 5.53
CA VAL A 174 -1.09 18.23 4.85
C VAL A 174 0.25 18.73 5.41
N SER A 175 1.15 17.80 5.70
CA SER A 175 2.52 18.02 6.15
C SER A 175 3.42 16.92 5.57
N GLU A 176 4.73 16.93 5.83
CA GLU A 176 5.62 15.87 5.31
C GLU A 176 5.29 14.48 5.86
N GLN A 177 4.73 14.41 7.07
CA GLN A 177 4.22 13.19 7.69
C GLN A 177 3.17 13.55 8.74
N GLY A 178 2.29 12.60 9.06
CA GLY A 178 1.29 12.82 10.10
C GLY A 178 0.36 11.63 10.28
N VAL A 179 -0.68 11.87 11.07
CA VAL A 179 -1.81 10.96 11.22
C VAL A 179 -3.11 11.75 11.06
N PHE A 180 -4.11 11.15 10.44
CA PHE A 180 -5.46 11.68 10.42
C PHE A 180 -6.48 10.56 10.58
N SER A 181 -7.70 10.95 10.95
CA SER A 181 -8.79 10.01 11.19
C SER A 181 -9.63 9.84 9.92
N ALA A 182 -10.17 8.64 9.72
CA ALA A 182 -11.13 8.36 8.65
C ALA A 182 -12.18 7.36 9.16
N GLU A 183 -13.35 7.37 8.52
CA GLU A 183 -14.49 6.56 8.91
C GLU A 183 -15.06 5.82 7.69
N GLU A 184 -15.59 4.62 7.91
CA GLU A 184 -16.33 3.89 6.88
C GLU A 184 -17.82 3.74 7.23
N TYR A 185 -18.65 3.72 6.20
CA TYR A 185 -20.11 3.59 6.29
C TYR A 185 -20.64 2.42 5.44
N ARG A 186 -19.76 1.54 4.96
CA ARG A 186 -20.13 0.35 4.18
C ARG A 186 -20.66 -0.76 5.08
N THR A 187 -19.98 -1.01 6.19
CA THR A 187 -20.27 -2.13 7.07
C THR A 187 -21.14 -1.72 8.25
N ALA A 188 -21.72 -2.71 8.95
CA ALA A 188 -22.49 -2.45 10.16
C ALA A 188 -21.61 -1.92 11.32
N GLU A 189 -20.31 -2.22 11.30
CA GLU A 189 -19.36 -1.86 12.34
C GLU A 189 -19.02 -0.37 12.33
N LYS A 190 -19.12 0.28 11.16
CA LYS A 190 -18.77 1.70 10.95
C LYS A 190 -17.41 2.05 11.54
N ARG A 191 -16.40 1.32 11.09
CA ARG A 191 -15.05 1.37 11.66
C ARG A 191 -14.42 2.76 11.50
N ASN A 192 -13.71 3.16 12.54
CA ASN A 192 -12.82 4.31 12.52
C ASN A 192 -11.38 3.84 12.28
N PHE A 193 -10.65 4.61 11.48
CA PHE A 193 -9.27 4.36 11.10
C PHE A 193 -8.38 5.51 11.55
N GLN A 194 -7.18 5.18 12.02
CA GLN A 194 -6.06 6.11 12.08
C GLN A 194 -5.19 5.84 10.85
N ILE A 195 -5.08 6.83 9.97
CA ILE A 195 -4.27 6.76 8.76
C ILE A 195 -2.97 7.49 9.02
N HIS A 196 -1.89 6.73 9.14
CA HIS A 196 -0.54 7.27 9.17
C HIS A 196 -0.07 7.53 7.75
N TYR A 197 0.61 8.65 7.52
CA TYR A 197 1.11 8.97 6.19
C TYR A 197 2.50 9.61 6.20
N CYS A 198 3.21 9.44 5.09
CA CYS A 198 4.48 10.11 4.78
C CYS A 198 4.46 10.59 3.32
N LEU A 199 4.94 11.79 3.08
CA LEU A 199 5.20 12.33 1.75
C LEU A 199 6.68 12.12 1.40
N PHE A 200 6.91 11.68 0.17
CA PHE A 200 8.23 11.60 -0.45
C PHE A 200 8.22 12.43 -1.73
N PRO A 201 9.39 12.80 -2.30
CA PRO A 201 9.43 13.59 -3.53
C PRO A 201 8.61 13.00 -4.68
N ASP A 202 8.57 11.67 -4.78
CA ASP A 202 7.97 10.95 -5.90
C ASP A 202 6.59 10.37 -5.59
N PHE A 203 6.20 10.20 -4.33
CA PHE A 203 5.01 9.45 -3.95
C PHE A 203 4.49 9.79 -2.55
N VAL A 204 3.24 9.40 -2.28
CA VAL A 204 2.68 9.34 -0.93
C VAL A 204 2.64 7.90 -0.43
N LEU A 205 2.80 7.72 0.87
CA LEU A 205 2.58 6.45 1.56
C LEU A 205 1.51 6.64 2.62
N THR A 206 0.52 5.76 2.68
CA THR A 206 -0.44 5.68 3.78
C THR A 206 -0.47 4.28 4.37
N LEU A 207 -0.74 4.17 5.67
CA LEU A 207 -0.91 2.87 6.34
C LEU A 207 -1.85 2.94 7.55
N SER A 208 -2.45 1.80 7.88
CA SER A 208 -3.29 1.59 9.05
C SER A 208 -3.13 0.16 9.60
N LEU A 209 -3.33 0.00 10.91
CA LEU A 209 -3.08 -1.23 11.69
C LEU A 209 -4.34 -1.75 12.41
#